data_AF-A7SAF2-F1
#
_entry.id   AF-A7SAF2-F1
#
_cell.length_a   1.000
_cell.length_b   1.000
_cell.length_c   1.000
_cell.angle_alpha   90.00
_cell.angle_beta   90.00
_cell.angle_gamma   90.00
#
_symmetry.space_group_name_H-M   'P 1'
#
loop_
_entity.id
_entity.type
_entity.pdbx_description
1 polymer ?
#
loop_
_entity_poly.entity_id
_entity_poly.type
_entity_poly.pdbx_seq_one_letter_code
_entity_poly.pdbx_strand_id
1 'polypeptide(L)'
;EPILLEQYVVITDYKKTQQKDLNLRAGNVVDVIQKNEHGWWFVDLDGELGWVPASYLEPRDGTSEFDDPEHVIYYVIGEYNKDDDSEVSLKEGETVEVLEQSEDGWWLVRTQNFSVGWAPSNYLDKN
;
A
#
# COMPACT_ATOMS: atom_id res chain seq x y z
N GLU A 1 16.30 8.70 -19.36
CA GLU A 1 17.00 8.05 -18.22
C GLU A 1 16.65 6.56 -18.17
N PRO A 2 17.43 5.69 -17.50
CA PRO A 2 16.94 4.35 -17.17
C PRO A 2 15.77 4.47 -16.19
N ILE A 3 14.67 3.77 -16.46
CA ILE A 3 13.54 3.68 -15.54
C ILE A 3 14.00 2.75 -14.41
N LEU A 4 14.21 3.28 -13.21
CA LEU A 4 14.42 2.44 -12.04
C LEU A 4 13.08 1.78 -11.71
N LEU A 5 12.98 0.45 -11.83
CA LEU A 5 11.82 -0.29 -11.38
C LEU A 5 11.96 -0.56 -9.87
N GLU A 6 10.85 -0.48 -9.14
CA GLU A 6 10.84 -0.81 -7.71
C GLU A 6 10.91 -2.33 -7.51
N GLN A 7 11.83 -2.80 -6.66
CA GLN A 7 11.97 -4.23 -6.36
C GLN A 7 11.17 -4.64 -5.14
N TYR A 8 10.38 -5.70 -5.32
CA TYR A 8 9.60 -6.31 -4.25
C TYR A 8 9.97 -7.79 -4.09
N VAL A 9 9.87 -8.29 -2.87
CA VAL A 9 9.99 -9.68 -2.49
C VAL A 9 8.59 -10.27 -2.34
N VAL A 10 8.37 -11.40 -2.97
CA VAL A 10 7.17 -12.20 -2.76
C VAL A 10 7.22 -12.79 -1.35
N ILE A 11 6.21 -12.52 -0.55
CA ILE A 11 6.11 -13.05 0.83
C ILE A 11 5.22 -14.29 0.95
N THR A 12 4.32 -14.50 -0.02
CA THR A 12 3.40 -15.63 -0.04
C THR A 12 3.31 -16.24 -1.44
N ASP A 13 3.24 -17.57 -1.53
CA ASP A 13 3.05 -18.27 -2.80
C ASP A 13 1.70 -17.89 -3.44
N TYR A 14 1.72 -17.54 -4.72
CA TYR A 14 0.51 -17.28 -5.51
C TYR A 14 0.49 -18.19 -6.74
N LYS A 15 -0.61 -18.92 -6.91
CA LYS A 15 -0.86 -19.70 -8.13
C LYS A 15 -1.75 -18.91 -9.06
N LYS A 16 -1.27 -18.72 -10.29
CA LYS A 16 -2.00 -17.99 -11.31
C LYS A 16 -3.42 -18.51 -11.47
N THR A 17 -4.40 -17.61 -11.47
CA THR A 17 -5.82 -17.96 -11.63
C THR A 17 -6.34 -17.59 -13.01
N GLN A 18 -5.73 -16.59 -13.64
CA GLN A 18 -6.04 -16.15 -15.00
C GLN A 18 -4.85 -16.32 -15.95
N GLN A 19 -5.11 -16.25 -17.25
CA GLN A 19 -4.06 -16.39 -18.27
C GLN A 19 -3.01 -15.26 -18.20
N LYS A 20 -3.40 -14.08 -17.71
CA LYS A 20 -2.54 -12.89 -17.59
C LYS A 20 -1.80 -12.81 -16.26
N ASP A 21 -2.04 -13.76 -15.37
CA ASP A 21 -1.43 -13.80 -14.06
C ASP A 21 -0.09 -14.51 -14.09
N LEU A 22 0.79 -14.12 -13.16
CA LEU A 22 2.06 -14.80 -12.94
C LEU A 22 1.94 -15.79 -11.77
N ASN A 23 2.71 -16.88 -11.78
CA ASN A 23 2.91 -17.66 -10.56
C ASN A 23 3.99 -16.98 -9.71
N LEU A 24 3.72 -16.84 -8.42
CA LEU A 24 4.70 -16.33 -7.47
C LEU A 24 5.10 -17.43 -6.47
N ARG A 25 6.36 -17.39 -6.08
CA ARG A 25 6.87 -18.20 -4.97
C ARG A 25 7.50 -17.29 -3.93
N ALA A 26 7.19 -17.53 -2.67
CA ALA A 26 7.76 -16.80 -1.56
C ALA A 26 9.30 -16.79 -1.63
N GLY A 27 9.88 -15.61 -1.45
CA GLY A 27 11.31 -15.32 -1.60
C GLY A 27 11.74 -14.90 -3.00
N ASN A 28 10.88 -14.98 -4.03
CA ASN A 28 11.20 -14.41 -5.34
C ASN A 28 11.27 -12.89 -5.27
N VAL A 29 12.11 -12.31 -6.13
CA VAL A 29 12.20 -10.86 -6.33
C VAL A 29 11.53 -10.54 -7.65
N VAL A 30 10.70 -9.52 -7.65
CA VAL A 30 10.03 -9.03 -8.84
C VAL A 30 10.27 -7.54 -9.02
N ASP A 31 10.38 -7.09 -10.26
CA ASP A 31 10.43 -5.68 -10.61
C ASP A 31 9.01 -5.20 -10.93
N VAL A 32 8.51 -4.20 -10.20
CA VAL A 32 7.17 -3.65 -10.42
C VAL A 32 7.20 -2.66 -11.57
N ILE A 33 6.42 -2.95 -12.61
CA ILE A 33 6.31 -2.14 -13.83
C ILE A 33 5.10 -1.21 -13.75
N GLN A 34 3.97 -1.71 -13.24
CA GLN A 34 2.73 -0.93 -13.17
C GLN A 34 1.90 -1.32 -11.94
N LYS A 35 1.45 -0.34 -11.18
CA LYS A 35 0.48 -0.50 -10.09
C LYS A 35 -0.90 -0.07 -10.59
N ASN A 36 -1.96 -0.79 -10.24
CA ASN A 36 -3.33 -0.34 -10.46
C ASN A 36 -4.08 -0.19 -9.13
N GLU A 37 -5.15 0.60 -9.17
CA GLU A 37 -5.97 0.93 -7.99
C GLU A 37 -6.75 -0.27 -7.45
N HIS A 38 -6.80 -1.39 -8.17
CA HIS A 38 -7.55 -2.58 -7.79
C HIS A 38 -6.68 -3.56 -6.98
N GLY A 39 -5.47 -3.16 -6.58
CA GLY A 39 -4.55 -3.99 -5.80
C GLY A 39 -3.83 -5.08 -6.62
N TRP A 40 -3.80 -4.95 -7.94
CA TRP A 40 -3.03 -5.83 -8.83
C TRP A 40 -1.88 -5.07 -9.45
N TRP A 41 -0.69 -5.63 -9.38
CA TRP A 41 0.51 -5.04 -9.93
C TRP A 41 1.04 -5.89 -11.07
N PHE A 42 1.48 -5.23 -12.14
CA PHE A 42 2.15 -5.86 -13.27
C PHE A 42 3.64 -5.87 -12.99
N VAL A 43 4.22 -7.07 -12.99
CA VAL A 43 5.60 -7.29 -12.58
C VAL A 43 6.39 -8.09 -13.60
N ASP A 44 7.71 -7.95 -13.56
CA ASP A 44 8.67 -8.83 -14.22
C ASP A 44 9.31 -9.77 -13.19
N LEU A 45 9.24 -11.07 -13.45
CA LEU A 45 9.96 -12.10 -12.72
C LEU A 45 10.88 -12.83 -13.69
N ASP A 46 12.18 -12.53 -13.65
CA ASP A 46 13.20 -13.18 -14.48
C ASP A 46 12.87 -13.20 -16.01
N GLY A 47 12.19 -12.17 -16.51
CA GLY A 47 11.77 -12.02 -17.91
C GLY A 47 10.34 -12.52 -18.20
N GLU A 48 9.63 -13.05 -17.21
CA GLU A 48 8.21 -13.42 -17.32
C GLU A 48 7.33 -12.29 -16.75
N LEU A 49 6.51 -11.70 -17.61
CA LEU A 49 5.62 -10.59 -17.27
C LEU A 49 4.22 -11.08 -16.91
N GLY A 50 3.65 -10.54 -15.83
CA GLY A 50 2.28 -10.89 -15.45
C GLY A 50 1.71 -10.04 -14.33
N TRP A 51 0.39 -10.14 -14.15
CA TRP A 51 -0.33 -9.50 -13.05
C TRP A 51 -0.28 -10.37 -11.80
N VAL A 52 -0.08 -9.73 -10.66
CA VAL A 52 -0.05 -10.38 -9.35
C VAL A 52 -0.72 -9.51 -8.29
N PRO A 53 -1.28 -10.12 -7.23
CA PRO A 53 -1.86 -9.37 -6.13
C PRO A 53 -0.75 -8.65 -5.33
N ALA A 54 -0.91 -7.34 -5.14
CA ALA A 54 0.03 -6.50 -4.41
C ALA A 54 0.22 -6.96 -2.95
N SER A 55 -0.83 -7.51 -2.34
CA SER A 55 -0.81 -8.02 -0.96
C SER A 55 0.11 -9.23 -0.72
N TYR A 56 0.72 -9.77 -1.79
CA TYR A 56 1.68 -10.88 -1.73
C TYR A 56 3.13 -10.42 -1.90
N LEU A 57 3.33 -9.10 -2.02
CA LEU A 57 4.62 -8.44 -2.26
C LEU A 57 4.98 -7.52 -1.08
N GLU A 58 6.26 -7.47 -0.73
CA GLU A 58 6.85 -6.51 0.21
C GLU A 58 8.08 -5.84 -0.42
N PRO A 59 8.34 -4.55 -0.19
CA PRO A 59 9.53 -3.88 -0.72
C PRO A 59 10.84 -4.56 -0.30
N ARG A 60 11.76 -4.76 -1.25
CA ARG A 60 13.01 -5.50 -1.01
C ARG A 60 14.04 -4.72 -0.19
N ASP A 61 14.10 -3.40 -0.36
CA ASP A 61 15.15 -2.56 0.24
C ASP A 61 14.73 -1.90 1.56
N GLY A 62 13.62 -2.35 2.17
CA GLY A 62 13.09 -1.72 3.38
C GLY A 62 12.60 -0.29 3.15
N THR A 63 12.56 0.18 1.90
CA THR A 63 11.73 1.31 1.47
C THR A 63 10.29 0.83 1.55
N SER A 64 9.73 0.77 2.75
CA SER A 64 8.28 0.68 2.87
C SER A 64 7.69 1.79 1.98
N GLU A 65 6.53 1.60 1.36
CA GLU A 65 5.83 2.73 0.72
C GLU A 65 5.55 3.86 1.73
N PHE A 66 5.88 3.68 3.01
CA PHE A 66 5.83 4.64 4.11
C PHE A 66 7.21 5.23 4.49
N ASP A 67 8.32 4.75 3.91
CA ASP A 67 9.70 5.23 4.12
C ASP A 67 10.15 6.25 3.06
N ASP A 68 9.22 6.68 2.20
CA ASP A 68 9.47 7.90 1.44
C ASP A 68 9.56 9.07 2.44
N PRO A 69 10.65 9.86 2.42
CA PRO A 69 10.79 10.99 3.33
C PRO A 69 9.69 12.06 3.16
N GLU A 70 8.91 12.02 2.09
CA GLU A 70 7.71 12.86 1.90
C GLU A 70 6.44 12.28 2.54
N HIS A 71 6.38 10.97 2.80
CA HIS A 71 5.20 10.34 3.43
C HIS A 71 5.15 10.65 4.93
N VAL A 72 4.14 11.42 5.33
CA VAL A 72 3.98 11.82 6.73
C VAL A 72 3.12 10.79 7.46
N ILE A 73 3.78 9.96 8.27
CA ILE A 73 3.12 8.92 9.08
C ILE A 73 2.57 9.50 10.38
N TYR A 74 1.36 9.09 10.73
CA TYR A 74 0.68 9.40 11.98
C TYR A 74 0.24 8.13 12.70
N TYR A 75 0.27 8.16 14.02
CA TYR A 75 -0.28 7.13 14.91
C TYR A 75 -1.76 7.38 15.13
N VAL A 76 -2.54 6.31 15.05
CA VAL A 76 -3.95 6.33 15.41
C VAL A 76 -4.08 6.22 16.93
N ILE A 77 -4.56 7.30 17.57
CA ILE A 77 -4.69 7.42 19.02
C ILE A 77 -6.13 7.17 19.53
N GLY A 78 -7.04 6.76 18.65
CA GLY A 78 -8.38 6.32 19.02
C GLY A 78 -9.10 5.64 17.86
N GLU A 79 -10.17 4.91 18.17
CA GLU A 79 -10.96 4.18 17.17
C GLU A 79 -12.02 5.07 16.51
N TYR A 80 -12.18 4.91 15.19
CA TYR A 80 -13.23 5.55 14.40
C TYR A 80 -13.82 4.55 13.41
N ASN A 81 -15.15 4.47 13.31
CA ASN A 81 -15.84 3.66 12.31
C ASN A 81 -16.36 4.59 11.23
N LYS A 82 -16.13 4.25 9.96
CA LYS A 82 -16.58 5.06 8.83
C LYS A 82 -18.10 5.15 8.78
N ASP A 83 -18.62 6.32 8.46
CA ASP A 83 -20.04 6.58 8.28
C ASP A 83 -20.49 6.38 6.82
N ASP A 84 -19.61 6.68 5.85
CA ASP A 84 -19.85 6.45 4.43
C ASP A 84 -18.62 5.92 3.65
N ASP A 85 -18.78 5.74 2.34
CA ASP A 85 -17.76 5.11 1.48
C ASP A 85 -16.59 6.03 1.09
N SER A 86 -16.68 7.34 1.36
CA SER A 86 -15.57 8.27 1.21
C SER A 86 -14.61 8.28 2.41
N GLU A 87 -15.03 7.69 3.53
CA GLU A 87 -14.28 7.64 4.78
C GLU A 87 -13.55 6.31 5.00
N VAL A 88 -12.59 6.32 5.93
CA VAL A 88 -11.88 5.11 6.36
C VAL A 88 -12.01 4.90 7.87
N SER A 89 -12.13 3.63 8.29
CA SER A 89 -12.15 3.29 9.71
C SER A 89 -10.73 3.28 10.28
N LEU A 90 -10.59 3.81 11.48
CA LEU A 90 -9.33 3.86 12.22
C LEU A 90 -9.39 2.91 13.40
N LYS A 91 -8.26 2.25 13.68
CA LYS A 91 -8.10 1.40 14.85
C LYS A 91 -6.94 1.89 15.71
N GLU A 92 -7.20 2.08 17.00
CA GLU A 92 -6.21 2.57 17.95
C GLU A 92 -4.95 1.68 17.95
N GLY A 93 -3.78 2.32 17.89
CA GLY A 93 -2.48 1.66 17.85
C GLY A 93 -1.97 1.33 16.45
N GLU A 94 -2.75 1.54 15.39
CA GLU A 94 -2.27 1.44 14.01
C GLU A 94 -1.58 2.73 13.55
N THR A 95 -0.91 2.67 12.40
CA THR A 95 -0.36 3.86 11.72
C THR A 95 -1.08 4.10 10.40
N VAL A 96 -1.18 5.36 10.02
CA VAL A 96 -1.67 5.78 8.71
C VAL A 96 -0.71 6.78 8.10
N GLU A 97 -0.77 6.88 6.77
CA GLU A 97 -0.09 7.92 6.02
C GLU A 97 -1.08 9.03 5.67
N VAL A 98 -0.71 10.27 5.95
CA VAL A 98 -1.54 11.43 5.60
C VAL A 98 -1.18 11.91 4.20
N LEU A 99 -2.16 11.83 3.30
CA LEU A 99 -2.05 12.26 1.90
C LEU A 99 -2.50 13.72 1.72
N GLU A 100 -3.51 14.15 2.47
CA GLU A 100 -4.06 15.52 2.41
C GLU A 100 -4.55 15.98 3.78
N GLN A 101 -4.25 17.22 4.14
CA GLN A 101 -4.72 17.87 5.36
C GLN A 101 -5.74 18.96 5.02
N SER A 102 -7.04 18.67 5.16
CA SER A 102 -8.09 19.69 5.01
C SER A 102 -8.18 20.55 6.28
N GLU A 103 -8.55 21.81 6.10
CA GLU A 103 -8.79 22.78 7.19
C GLU A 103 -10.09 22.48 7.98
N ASP A 104 -10.98 21.65 7.43
CA ASP A 104 -12.23 21.23 8.09
C ASP A 104 -12.04 20.15 9.17
N GLY A 105 -10.81 19.66 9.33
CA GLY A 105 -10.45 18.65 10.31
C GLY A 105 -10.54 17.21 9.81
N TRP A 106 -10.89 16.97 8.55
CA TRP A 106 -10.86 15.67 7.89
C TRP A 106 -9.63 15.54 7.01
N TRP A 107 -8.82 14.52 7.27
CA TRP A 107 -7.60 14.28 6.50
C TRP A 107 -7.76 13.05 5.63
N LEU A 108 -7.27 13.12 4.40
CA LEU A 108 -7.23 11.98 3.51
C LEU A 108 -6.05 11.11 3.94
N VAL A 109 -6.32 9.86 4.31
CA VAL A 109 -5.29 8.95 4.81
C VAL A 109 -5.27 7.63 4.05
N ARG A 110 -4.10 7.01 3.99
CA ARG A 110 -3.89 5.64 3.53
C ARG A 110 -3.52 4.76 4.71
N THR A 111 -4.29 3.70 4.92
CA THR A 111 -4.05 2.71 5.99
C THR A 111 -3.00 1.68 5.55
N GLN A 112 -2.50 0.89 6.51
CA GLN A 112 -1.57 -0.22 6.23
C GLN A 112 -2.13 -1.30 5.30
N ASN A 113 -3.46 -1.41 5.18
CA ASN A 113 -4.11 -2.32 4.24
C ASN A 113 -4.44 -1.67 2.88
N PHE A 114 -3.83 -0.52 2.58
CA PHE A 114 -3.98 0.26 1.35
C PHE A 114 -5.38 0.83 1.11
N SER A 115 -6.25 0.88 2.13
CA SER A 115 -7.51 1.61 2.03
C SER A 115 -7.24 3.11 2.10
N VAL A 116 -7.88 3.88 1.23
CA VAL A 116 -7.78 5.34 1.18
C VAL A 116 -9.14 5.95 1.47
N GLY A 117 -9.20 6.91 2.39
CA GLY A 117 -10.42 7.61 2.73
C GLY A 117 -10.20 8.74 3.72
N TRP A 118 -11.24 9.55 3.91
CA TRP A 118 -11.25 10.63 4.88
C TRP A 118 -11.35 10.09 6.30
N ALA A 119 -10.57 10.68 7.21
CA ALA A 119 -10.58 10.35 8.62
C ALA A 119 -10.46 11.62 9.48
N PRO A 120 -11.09 11.64 10.66
CA PRO A 120 -11.03 12.78 11.56
C PRO A 120 -9.62 12.94 12.18
N SER A 121 -9.00 14.10 11.94
CA SER A 121 -7.61 14.39 12.34
C SER A 121 -7.35 14.36 13.84
N ASN A 122 -8.38 14.54 14.68
CA ASN A 122 -8.25 14.48 16.14
C ASN A 122 -7.97 13.07 16.69
N TYR A 123 -8.00 12.05 15.84
CA TYR A 123 -7.61 10.68 16.15
C TYR A 123 -6.20 10.34 15.67
N LEU A 124 -5.48 11.31 15.09
CA LEU A 124 -4.16 11.13 14.50
C LEU A 124 -3.12 11.97 15.26
N ASP A 125 -2.00 11.36 15.62
CA ASP A 125 -0.88 12.03 16.28
C ASP A 125 0.44 11.74 15.57
N LYS A 126 1.33 12.74 15.52
CA LYS A 126 2.61 12.63 14.80
C LYS A 126 3.71 11.96 15.64
N ASN A 127 3.51 11.87 16.95
CA ASN A 127 4.39 11.31 18.00
C ASN A 127 5.91 11.36 17.71
#